data_AF-A0A835FXN7-F1
#
_entry.id   AF-A0A835FXN7-F1
#
_cell.length_a   1.000
_cell.length_b   1.000
_cell.length_c   1.000
_cell.angle_alpha   90.00
_cell.angle_beta   90.00
_cell.angle_gamma   90.00
#
_symmetry.space_group_name_H-M   'P 1'
#
loop_
_entity.id
_entity.type
_entity.pdbx_description
1 polymer ?
#
loop_
_entity_poly.entity_id
_entity_poly.type
_entity_poly.pdbx_seq_one_letter_code
_entity_poly.pdbx_strand_id
1 'polypeptide(L)'
;MEGVVVRRVIPSDNSCLFNAVGYVMEHNRNKASELRQVIAATVASDPVKFNEVFLGKPNEVYCAWILDPEKWGGAIELSILSEYYGREIAAYDIQTTRCDLYGQEKNYSERVMLIYDGLHYDALAMSPAKGAPEEFDQTIFPVNHNRSIGPAEGLALNLVREAQRKRSYTDTSNFTLRCGVCQIGVIGQKEAVEHAQATGHVNFQEYK
;
A
#
# COMPACT_ATOMS: atom_id res chain seq x y z
N MET A 1 13.79 -23.31 -7.46
CA MET A 1 14.93 -22.40 -7.21
C MET A 1 14.82 -21.98 -5.76
N GLU A 2 15.83 -22.29 -4.93
CA GLU A 2 15.87 -21.79 -3.55
C GLU A 2 16.11 -20.28 -3.61
N GLY A 3 15.23 -19.52 -2.96
CA GLY A 3 15.27 -18.06 -2.95
C GLY A 3 14.52 -17.56 -1.71
N VAL A 4 14.67 -16.28 -1.42
CA VAL A 4 14.04 -15.63 -0.27
C VAL A 4 13.14 -14.50 -0.75
N VAL A 5 11.99 -14.32 -0.09
CA VAL A 5 11.20 -13.10 -0.27
C VAL A 5 11.86 -11.98 0.52
N VAL A 6 12.07 -10.83 -0.13
CA VAL A 6 12.69 -9.64 0.45
C VAL A 6 11.75 -8.44 0.35
N ARG A 7 11.78 -7.59 1.37
CA ARG A 7 11.17 -6.25 1.35
C ARG A 7 12.14 -5.28 0.67
N ARG A 8 11.72 -4.71 -0.45
CA ARG A 8 12.44 -3.64 -1.16
C ARG A 8 11.85 -2.30 -0.72
N VAL A 9 12.61 -1.58 0.12
CA VAL A 9 12.18 -0.33 0.75
C VAL A 9 12.04 0.78 -0.30
N ILE A 10 10.90 1.45 -0.33
CA ILE A 10 10.50 2.54 -1.19
C ILE A 10 10.67 3.86 -0.41
N PRO A 11 11.06 4.96 -1.06
CA PRO A 11 11.14 6.25 -0.39
C PRO A 11 9.79 6.68 0.24
N SER A 12 9.84 7.25 1.44
CA SER A 12 8.66 7.77 2.13
C SER A 12 8.32 9.18 1.65
N ASP A 13 7.79 9.28 0.43
CA ASP A 13 7.56 10.52 -0.33
C ASP A 13 6.07 10.80 -0.64
N ASN A 14 5.16 10.33 0.24
CA ASN A 14 3.70 10.33 0.02
C ASN A 14 3.21 9.55 -1.20
N SER A 15 4.13 8.95 -1.97
CA SER A 15 3.86 8.24 -3.22
C SER A 15 4.33 6.77 -3.17
N CYS A 16 4.63 6.27 -1.97
CA CYS A 16 5.15 4.93 -1.75
C CYS A 16 4.30 3.82 -2.41
N LEU A 17 2.97 3.89 -2.34
CA LEU A 17 2.10 2.91 -2.99
C LEU A 17 2.36 2.84 -4.50
N PHE A 18 2.39 3.99 -5.17
CA PHE A 18 2.54 4.03 -6.63
C PHE A 18 3.95 3.60 -7.04
N ASN A 19 4.96 4.00 -6.28
CA ASN A 19 6.35 3.62 -6.55
C ASN A 19 6.59 2.13 -6.25
N ALA A 20 5.93 1.57 -5.24
CA ALA A 20 5.95 0.13 -4.94
C ALA A 20 5.28 -0.67 -6.06
N VAL A 21 4.10 -0.23 -6.53
CA VAL A 21 3.41 -0.83 -7.69
C VAL A 21 4.30 -0.74 -8.95
N GLY A 22 4.88 0.43 -9.22
CA GLY A 22 5.79 0.63 -10.33
C GLY A 22 7.01 -0.29 -10.28
N TYR A 23 7.56 -0.53 -9.09
CA TYR A 23 8.67 -1.46 -8.93
C TYR A 23 8.24 -2.90 -9.22
N VAL A 24 7.13 -3.37 -8.64
CA VAL A 24 6.74 -4.78 -8.83
C VAL A 24 6.22 -5.08 -10.24
N MET A 25 5.67 -4.08 -10.94
CA MET A 25 5.16 -4.23 -12.30
C MET A 25 6.23 -4.00 -13.37
N GLU A 26 7.14 -3.05 -13.18
CA GLU A 26 8.03 -2.53 -14.23
C GLU A 26 9.49 -2.36 -13.77
N HIS A 27 9.85 -2.78 -12.55
CA HIS A 27 11.15 -2.49 -11.93
C HIS A 27 11.50 -0.99 -11.89
N ASN A 28 10.50 -0.12 -11.81
CA ASN A 28 10.66 1.33 -11.81
C ASN A 28 10.04 1.99 -10.58
N ARG A 29 10.88 2.60 -9.74
CA ARG A 29 10.50 3.27 -8.49
C ARG A 29 10.02 4.71 -8.67
N ASN A 30 9.90 5.20 -9.91
CA ASN A 30 9.54 6.59 -10.24
C ASN A 30 8.26 6.65 -11.09
N LYS A 31 7.25 5.84 -10.76
CA LYS A 31 6.01 5.71 -11.53
C LYS A 31 4.85 6.52 -10.95
N ALA A 32 5.03 7.16 -9.79
CA ALA A 32 3.97 7.89 -9.09
C ALA A 32 3.14 8.83 -9.96
N SER A 33 3.79 9.76 -10.67
CA SER A 33 3.07 10.74 -11.49
C SER A 33 2.23 10.09 -12.59
N GLU A 34 2.77 9.05 -13.22
CA GLU A 34 2.08 8.35 -14.31
C GLU A 34 0.89 7.54 -13.79
N LEU A 35 1.07 6.79 -12.71
CA LEU A 35 0.01 5.97 -12.14
C LEU A 35 -1.14 6.80 -11.58
N ARG A 36 -0.85 7.97 -10.98
CA ARG A 36 -1.88 8.92 -10.58
C ARG A 36 -2.72 9.41 -11.78
N GLN A 37 -2.08 9.65 -12.93
CA GLN A 37 -2.79 10.02 -14.16
C GLN A 37 -3.70 8.88 -14.65
N VAL A 38 -3.21 7.64 -14.65
CA VAL A 38 -4.00 6.45 -15.01
C VAL A 38 -5.23 6.34 -14.12
N ILE A 39 -5.07 6.52 -12.81
CA ILE A 39 -6.17 6.44 -11.85
C ILE A 39 -7.17 7.57 -12.08
N ALA A 40 -6.72 8.82 -12.18
CA ALA A 40 -7.59 9.96 -12.44
C ALA A 40 -8.39 9.77 -13.75
N ALA A 41 -7.75 9.31 -14.81
CA ALA A 41 -8.40 9.03 -16.09
C ALA A 41 -9.45 7.90 -15.97
N THR A 42 -9.14 6.83 -15.23
CA THR A 42 -10.06 5.71 -15.01
C THR A 42 -11.26 6.15 -14.20
N VAL A 43 -11.05 6.90 -13.11
CA VAL A 43 -12.12 7.46 -12.27
C VAL A 43 -13.03 8.38 -13.08
N ALA A 44 -12.46 9.27 -13.90
CA ALA A 44 -13.21 10.18 -14.76
C ALA A 44 -14.01 9.46 -15.86
N SER A 45 -13.54 8.29 -16.32
CA SER A 45 -14.17 7.55 -17.43
C SER A 45 -15.48 6.85 -17.05
N ASP A 46 -15.68 6.56 -15.76
CA ASP A 46 -16.90 5.90 -15.26
C ASP A 46 -17.42 6.56 -13.97
N PRO A 47 -18.03 7.76 -14.05
CA PRO A 47 -18.57 8.46 -12.89
C PRO A 47 -19.74 7.73 -12.21
N VAL A 48 -20.37 6.76 -12.90
CA VAL A 48 -21.45 5.96 -12.33
C VAL A 48 -20.89 4.96 -11.33
N LYS A 49 -19.84 4.21 -11.71
CA LYS A 49 -19.11 3.32 -10.80
C LYS A 49 -18.37 4.13 -9.73
N PHE A 50 -17.57 5.10 -10.15
CA PHE A 50 -16.77 5.94 -9.26
C PHE A 50 -17.54 7.18 -8.82
N ASN A 51 -18.68 6.95 -8.17
CA ASN A 51 -19.52 8.00 -7.61
C ASN A 51 -19.05 8.43 -6.21
N GLU A 52 -19.70 9.44 -5.64
CA GLU A 52 -19.33 10.00 -4.33
C GLU A 52 -19.42 8.99 -3.18
N VAL A 53 -20.35 8.04 -3.24
CA VAL A 53 -20.46 6.98 -2.21
C VAL A 53 -19.25 6.05 -2.28
N PHE A 54 -18.78 5.73 -3.48
CA PHE A 54 -17.61 4.87 -3.67
C PHE A 54 -16.30 5.57 -3.28
N LEU A 55 -16.14 6.84 -3.69
CA LEU A 55 -14.90 7.61 -3.52
C LEU A 55 -14.82 8.37 -2.19
N GLY A 56 -15.94 8.52 -1.49
CA GLY A 56 -16.07 9.38 -0.31
C GLY A 56 -15.96 10.89 -0.60
N LYS A 57 -15.95 11.27 -1.89
CA LYS A 57 -15.87 12.65 -2.41
C LYS A 57 -16.47 12.69 -3.83
N PRO A 58 -16.92 13.86 -4.32
CA PRO A 58 -17.35 13.99 -5.72
C PRO A 58 -16.27 13.54 -6.71
N ASN A 59 -16.66 12.90 -7.81
CA ASN A 59 -15.75 12.30 -8.80
C ASN A 59 -14.66 13.27 -9.27
N GLU A 60 -15.04 14.47 -9.72
CA GLU A 60 -14.09 15.50 -10.18
C GLU A 60 -13.12 15.94 -9.08
N VAL A 61 -13.60 16.04 -7.83
CA VAL A 61 -12.77 16.39 -6.67
C VAL A 61 -11.78 15.27 -6.37
N TYR A 62 -12.18 14.00 -6.52
CA TYR A 62 -11.27 12.87 -6.36
C TYR A 62 -10.19 12.84 -7.43
N CYS A 63 -10.54 13.10 -8.70
CA CYS A 63 -9.59 13.19 -9.80
C CYS A 63 -8.51 14.26 -9.54
N ALA A 64 -8.91 15.45 -9.07
CA ALA A 64 -7.95 16.49 -8.69
C ALA A 64 -7.12 16.09 -7.46
N TRP A 65 -7.76 15.44 -6.46
CA TRP A 65 -7.11 14.99 -5.24
C TRP A 65 -6.04 13.93 -5.50
N ILE A 66 -6.30 12.92 -6.34
CA ILE A 66 -5.34 11.83 -6.56
C ILE A 66 -4.12 12.26 -7.37
N LEU A 67 -4.24 13.33 -8.16
CA LEU A 67 -3.13 13.93 -8.91
C LEU A 67 -2.15 14.71 -8.04
N ASP A 68 -2.55 15.11 -6.82
CA ASP A 68 -1.67 15.79 -5.87
C ASP A 68 -0.64 14.80 -5.28
N PRO A 69 0.67 15.02 -5.46
CA PRO A 69 1.72 14.11 -5.01
C PRO A 69 1.75 13.91 -3.48
N GLU A 70 1.17 14.82 -2.71
CA GLU A 70 1.08 14.73 -1.25
C GLU A 70 -0.04 13.78 -0.79
N LYS A 71 -0.93 13.34 -1.68
CA LYS A 71 -2.05 12.46 -1.33
C LYS A 71 -1.68 10.99 -1.44
N TRP A 72 -2.03 10.21 -0.45
CA TRP A 72 -1.73 8.79 -0.41
C TRP A 72 -2.79 8.01 -1.18
N GLY A 73 -2.35 7.01 -1.94
CA GLY A 73 -3.26 6.00 -2.46
C GLY A 73 -3.64 4.97 -1.40
N GLY A 74 -4.64 4.15 -1.72
CA GLY A 74 -5.01 2.98 -0.92
C GLY A 74 -5.73 1.92 -1.73
N ALA A 75 -6.80 1.36 -1.15
CA ALA A 75 -7.52 0.22 -1.73
C ALA A 75 -8.17 0.53 -3.09
N ILE A 76 -8.68 1.76 -3.29
CA ILE A 76 -9.28 2.18 -4.56
C ILE A 76 -8.20 2.18 -5.66
N GLU A 77 -7.05 2.79 -5.39
CA GLU A 77 -5.92 2.85 -6.30
C GLU A 77 -5.40 1.45 -6.65
N LEU A 78 -5.23 0.57 -5.66
CA LEU A 78 -4.77 -0.81 -5.91
C LEU A 78 -5.76 -1.60 -6.76
N SER A 79 -7.07 -1.43 -6.55
CA SER A 79 -8.09 -2.08 -7.38
C SER A 79 -8.03 -1.60 -8.83
N ILE A 80 -7.90 -0.28 -9.05
CA ILE A 80 -7.78 0.29 -10.40
C ILE A 80 -6.49 -0.16 -11.07
N LEU A 81 -5.36 -0.12 -10.36
CA LEU A 81 -4.06 -0.50 -10.91
C LEU A 81 -3.97 -1.99 -11.22
N SER A 82 -4.59 -2.85 -10.41
CA SER A 82 -4.72 -4.28 -10.73
C SER A 82 -5.45 -4.50 -12.06
N GLU A 83 -6.55 -3.76 -12.30
CA GLU A 83 -7.30 -3.84 -13.55
C GLU A 83 -6.52 -3.26 -14.73
N TYR A 84 -5.84 -2.12 -14.55
CA TYR A 84 -5.00 -1.48 -15.56
C TYR A 84 -3.85 -2.37 -16.04
N TYR A 85 -3.15 -3.03 -15.11
CA TYR A 85 -2.04 -3.93 -15.44
C TYR A 85 -2.50 -5.33 -15.87
N GLY A 86 -3.77 -5.68 -15.65
CA GLY A 86 -4.29 -7.03 -15.90
C GLY A 86 -3.64 -8.09 -15.00
N ARG A 87 -3.35 -7.74 -13.74
CA ARG A 87 -2.61 -8.59 -12.78
C ARG A 87 -3.17 -8.45 -11.38
N GLU A 88 -3.13 -9.53 -10.62
CA GLU A 88 -3.48 -9.46 -9.20
C GLU A 88 -2.41 -8.70 -8.41
N ILE A 89 -2.84 -7.97 -7.37
CA ILE A 89 -1.94 -7.35 -6.40
C ILE A 89 -2.27 -7.93 -5.03
N ALA A 90 -1.31 -8.63 -4.42
CA ALA A 90 -1.40 -9.11 -3.04
C ALA A 90 -0.75 -8.09 -2.10
N ALA A 91 -1.55 -7.37 -1.32
CA ALA A 91 -1.07 -6.45 -0.28
C ALA A 91 -1.07 -7.14 1.08
N TYR A 92 0.11 -7.42 1.62
CA TYR A 92 0.26 -8.03 2.94
C TYR A 92 0.35 -6.98 4.03
N ASP A 93 -0.60 -6.97 4.96
CA ASP A 93 -0.64 -6.07 6.10
C ASP A 93 0.13 -6.68 7.27
N ILE A 94 1.17 -6.00 7.75
CA ILE A 94 2.03 -6.50 8.83
C ILE A 94 1.27 -6.60 10.14
N GLN A 95 0.48 -5.58 10.49
CA GLN A 95 -0.20 -5.50 11.79
C GLN A 95 -1.15 -6.68 12.00
N THR A 96 -1.96 -6.98 10.99
CA THR A 96 -3.02 -7.99 11.04
C THR A 96 -2.63 -9.32 10.43
N THR A 97 -1.49 -9.39 9.73
CA THR A 97 -1.01 -10.55 8.96
C THR A 97 -1.94 -10.99 7.83
N ARG A 98 -2.96 -10.19 7.49
CA ARG A 98 -3.88 -10.47 6.38
C ARG A 98 -3.21 -10.17 5.03
N CYS A 99 -3.72 -10.81 3.99
CA CYS A 99 -3.36 -10.52 2.60
C CYS A 99 -4.62 -10.07 1.88
N ASP A 100 -4.66 -8.80 1.48
CA ASP A 100 -5.75 -8.23 0.69
C ASP A 100 -5.39 -8.44 -0.80
N LEU A 101 -6.21 -9.22 -1.52
CA LEU A 101 -5.94 -9.61 -2.90
C LEU A 101 -6.85 -8.87 -3.88
N TYR A 102 -6.27 -7.90 -4.60
CA TYR A 102 -6.95 -7.08 -5.59
C TYR A 102 -6.96 -7.76 -6.97
N GLY A 103 -8.10 -7.72 -7.67
CA GLY A 103 -8.28 -8.31 -9.00
C GLY A 103 -8.51 -9.82 -9.01
N GLN A 104 -8.74 -10.44 -7.85
CA GLN A 104 -8.93 -11.89 -7.74
C GLN A 104 -10.12 -12.43 -8.52
N GLU A 105 -11.18 -11.63 -8.65
CA GLU A 105 -12.41 -11.95 -9.38
C GLU A 105 -12.22 -11.92 -10.90
N LYS A 106 -11.10 -11.37 -11.39
CA LYS A 106 -10.81 -11.20 -12.82
C LYS A 106 -10.06 -12.39 -13.42
N ASN A 107 -9.71 -13.40 -12.62
CA ASN A 107 -8.97 -14.59 -13.06
C ASN A 107 -7.64 -14.28 -13.77
N TYR A 108 -6.93 -13.22 -13.35
CA TYR A 108 -5.60 -12.94 -13.88
C TYR A 108 -4.64 -14.13 -13.64
N SER A 109 -3.70 -14.32 -14.57
CA SER A 109 -2.71 -15.39 -14.57
C SER A 109 -1.41 -15.03 -13.85
N GLU A 110 -1.28 -13.78 -13.41
CA GLU A 110 -0.08 -13.24 -12.78
C GLU A 110 -0.46 -12.42 -11.54
N ARG A 111 0.40 -12.46 -10.52
CA ARG A 111 0.25 -11.74 -9.26
C ARG A 111 1.57 -11.09 -8.87
N VAL A 112 1.48 -9.88 -8.33
CA VAL A 112 2.59 -9.17 -7.67
C VAL A 112 2.32 -9.05 -6.17
N MET A 113 3.34 -8.71 -5.39
CA MET A 113 3.24 -8.66 -3.93
C MET A 113 3.73 -7.32 -3.36
N LEU A 114 2.95 -6.74 -2.46
CA LEU A 114 3.29 -5.55 -1.68
C LEU A 114 3.25 -5.88 -0.19
N ILE A 115 3.93 -5.09 0.63
CA ILE A 115 3.82 -5.15 2.09
C ILE A 115 3.46 -3.78 2.64
N TYR A 116 2.53 -3.76 3.59
CA TYR A 116 2.00 -2.56 4.22
C TYR A 116 2.21 -2.59 5.73
N ASP A 117 2.75 -1.51 6.27
CA ASP A 117 3.11 -1.41 7.70
C ASP A 117 2.16 -0.53 8.51
N GLY A 118 0.98 -0.19 7.98
CA GLY A 118 0.02 0.71 8.64
C GLY A 118 0.16 2.18 8.23
N LEU A 119 1.26 2.54 7.56
CA LEU A 119 1.49 3.88 7.02
C LEU A 119 2.10 3.84 5.61
N HIS A 120 2.97 2.86 5.35
CA HIS A 120 3.85 2.83 4.19
C HIS A 120 3.72 1.52 3.42
N TYR A 121 3.80 1.61 2.09
CA TYR A 121 3.84 0.47 1.18
C TYR A 121 5.25 0.24 0.64
N ASP A 122 5.68 -1.01 0.67
CA ASP A 122 6.90 -1.48 0.05
C ASP A 122 6.66 -2.62 -0.92
N ALA A 123 7.62 -2.84 -1.82
CA ALA A 123 7.58 -3.95 -2.74
C ALA A 123 8.10 -5.24 -2.08
N LEU A 124 7.48 -6.37 -2.43
CA LEU A 124 8.02 -7.70 -2.15
C LEU A 124 8.50 -8.35 -3.44
N ALA A 125 9.70 -8.92 -3.38
CA ALA A 125 10.30 -9.65 -4.49
C ALA A 125 10.88 -10.98 -4.00
N MET A 126 10.91 -11.98 -4.86
CA MET A 126 11.75 -13.16 -4.65
C MET A 126 13.15 -12.83 -5.17
N SER A 127 14.18 -13.11 -4.36
CA SER A 127 15.57 -12.83 -4.68
C SER A 127 16.45 -14.03 -4.34
N PRO A 128 17.62 -14.23 -5.00
CA PRO A 128 18.49 -15.37 -4.73
C PRO A 128 18.98 -15.44 -3.27
N ALA A 129 19.20 -14.27 -2.66
CA ALA A 129 19.63 -14.16 -1.27
C ALA A 129 19.24 -12.79 -0.69
N LYS A 130 19.25 -12.69 0.64
CA LYS A 130 19.08 -11.39 1.32
C LYS A 130 20.24 -10.47 0.93
N GLY A 131 19.92 -9.28 0.40
CA GLY A 131 20.91 -8.30 -0.04
C GLY A 131 21.44 -8.52 -1.46
N ALA A 132 20.92 -9.51 -2.20
CA ALA A 132 21.23 -9.63 -3.62
C ALA A 132 20.75 -8.37 -4.39
N PRO A 133 21.46 -7.99 -5.47
CA PRO A 133 21.05 -6.89 -6.35
C PRO A 133 19.62 -7.04 -6.87
N GLU A 134 18.94 -5.90 -7.07
CA GLU A 134 17.55 -5.84 -7.54
C GLU A 134 17.37 -6.39 -8.98
N GLU A 135 18.44 -6.44 -9.78
CA GLU A 135 18.41 -7.04 -11.12
C GLU A 135 18.09 -8.55 -11.14
N PHE A 136 18.25 -9.23 -9.99
CA PHE A 136 17.91 -10.64 -9.83
C PHE A 136 16.53 -10.86 -9.22
N ASP A 137 15.77 -9.79 -8.97
CA ASP A 137 14.46 -9.91 -8.37
C ASP A 137 13.44 -10.46 -9.37
N GLN A 138 12.68 -11.45 -8.92
CA GLN A 138 11.40 -11.80 -9.52
C GLN A 138 10.29 -11.10 -8.73
N THR A 139 9.54 -10.23 -9.40
CA THR A 139 8.42 -9.48 -8.81
C THR A 139 7.04 -9.94 -9.32
N ILE A 140 7.00 -10.58 -10.49
CA ILE A 140 5.79 -11.11 -11.11
C ILE A 140 5.76 -12.64 -10.98
N PHE A 141 4.66 -13.17 -10.45
CA PHE A 141 4.51 -14.58 -10.15
C PHE A 141 3.31 -15.18 -10.92
N PRO A 142 3.49 -16.31 -11.62
CA PRO A 142 2.38 -17.04 -12.22
C PRO A 142 1.38 -17.54 -11.16
N VAL A 143 0.10 -17.36 -11.43
CA VAL A 143 -1.00 -17.86 -10.60
C VAL A 143 -1.39 -19.25 -11.11
N ASN A 144 -1.21 -20.26 -10.26
CA ASN A 144 -1.52 -21.65 -10.59
C ASN A 144 -3.05 -21.91 -10.59
N HIS A 145 -3.47 -23.07 -11.09
CA HIS A 145 -4.88 -23.48 -11.11
C HIS A 145 -5.55 -23.47 -9.72
N ASN A 146 -4.78 -23.68 -8.65
CA ASN A 146 -5.26 -23.59 -7.27
C ASN A 146 -5.25 -22.16 -6.69
N ARG A 147 -5.08 -21.13 -7.54
CA ARG A 147 -4.97 -19.70 -7.20
C ARG A 147 -3.77 -19.32 -6.30
N SER A 148 -2.81 -20.22 -6.11
CA SER A 148 -1.56 -19.94 -5.38
C SER A 148 -0.45 -19.52 -6.34
N ILE A 149 0.50 -18.73 -5.83
CA ILE A 149 1.77 -18.40 -6.50
C ILE A 149 2.94 -19.32 -6.05
N GLY A 150 2.61 -20.48 -5.49
CA GLY A 150 3.59 -21.48 -5.08
C GLY A 150 4.36 -21.05 -3.82
N PRO A 151 5.66 -21.42 -3.68
CA PRO A 151 6.44 -21.16 -2.48
C PRO A 151 6.55 -19.67 -2.09
N ALA A 152 6.42 -18.76 -3.06
CA ALA A 152 6.50 -17.32 -2.83
C ALA A 152 5.47 -16.83 -1.81
N GLU A 153 4.25 -17.38 -1.84
CA GLU A 153 3.16 -17.02 -0.94
C GLU A 153 3.47 -17.35 0.53
N GLY A 154 3.99 -18.56 0.78
CA GLY A 154 4.40 -18.98 2.12
C GLY A 154 5.60 -18.20 2.65
N LEU A 155 6.57 -17.89 1.78
CA LEU A 155 7.74 -17.08 2.14
C LEU A 155 7.36 -15.64 2.45
N ALA A 156 6.46 -15.02 1.66
CA ALA A 156 5.92 -13.70 1.94
C ALA A 156 5.19 -13.66 3.28
N LEU A 157 4.32 -14.65 3.54
CA LEU A 157 3.60 -14.74 4.82
C LEU A 157 4.55 -14.93 6.02
N ASN A 158 5.63 -15.68 5.85
CA ASN A 158 6.64 -15.84 6.89
C ASN A 158 7.37 -14.52 7.19
N LEU A 159 7.74 -13.77 6.15
CA LEU A 159 8.35 -12.44 6.31
C LEU A 159 7.40 -11.48 7.03
N VAL A 160 6.12 -11.47 6.67
CA VAL A 160 5.07 -10.64 7.29
C VAL A 160 4.90 -11.00 8.78
N ARG A 161 4.81 -12.31 9.10
CA ARG A 161 4.73 -12.78 10.49
C ARG A 161 5.96 -12.42 11.31
N GLU A 162 7.15 -12.48 10.71
CA GLU A 162 8.38 -12.05 11.39
C GLU A 162 8.37 -10.55 11.68
N ALA A 163 7.97 -9.72 10.71
CA ALA A 163 7.82 -8.28 10.88
C ALA A 163 6.75 -7.95 11.94
N GLN A 164 5.64 -8.69 11.98
CA GLN A 164 4.59 -8.53 12.98
C GLN A 164 5.10 -8.85 14.39
N ARG A 165 5.82 -9.97 14.57
CA ARG A 165 6.44 -10.32 15.87
C ARG A 165 7.42 -9.25 16.35
N LYS A 166 8.14 -8.63 15.43
CA LYS A 166 9.06 -7.50 15.70
C LYS A 166 8.36 -6.17 15.88
N ARG A 167 7.03 -6.11 15.72
CA ARG A 167 6.23 -4.88 15.72
C ARG A 167 6.77 -3.83 14.75
N SER A 168 7.20 -4.27 13.57
CA SER A 168 7.69 -3.39 12.49
C SER A 168 6.51 -2.81 11.69
N TYR A 169 5.56 -2.21 12.39
CA TYR A 169 4.36 -1.57 11.86
C TYR A 169 3.93 -0.40 12.77
N THR A 170 3.15 0.51 12.21
CA THR A 170 2.57 1.67 12.90
C THR A 170 1.09 1.40 13.15
N ASP A 171 0.69 1.28 14.41
CA ASP A 171 -0.71 1.11 14.78
C ASP A 171 -1.40 2.48 14.84
N THR A 172 -1.86 2.98 13.69
CA THR A 172 -2.55 4.26 13.58
C THR A 172 -3.90 4.30 14.34
N SER A 173 -4.39 3.17 14.84
CA SER A 173 -5.62 3.13 15.64
C SER A 173 -5.34 3.30 17.14
N ASN A 174 -4.20 2.83 17.64
CA ASN A 174 -3.93 2.79 19.09
C ASN A 174 -2.64 3.50 19.53
N PHE A 175 -1.89 4.11 18.62
CA PHE A 175 -0.69 4.87 18.98
C PHE A 175 -1.00 6.06 19.90
N THR A 176 -0.17 6.25 20.91
CA THR A 176 -0.28 7.38 21.84
C THR A 176 0.40 8.60 21.26
N LEU A 177 -0.39 9.65 21.04
CA LEU A 177 0.04 10.92 20.51
C LEU A 177 0.00 11.98 21.60
N ARG A 178 1.01 12.84 21.64
CA ARG A 178 1.03 14.02 22.50
C ARG A 178 0.90 15.26 21.65
N CYS A 179 -0.07 16.11 21.98
CA CYS A 179 -0.18 17.42 21.36
C CYS A 179 1.03 18.28 21.76
N GLY A 180 1.82 18.75 20.80
CA GLY A 180 2.99 19.60 21.04
C GLY A 180 2.65 20.99 21.58
N VAL A 181 1.38 21.42 21.49
CA VAL A 181 0.94 22.74 21.96
C VAL A 181 0.46 22.69 23.40
N CYS A 182 -0.54 21.85 23.70
CA CYS A 182 -1.16 21.77 25.04
C CYS A 182 -0.76 20.54 25.84
N GLN A 183 0.10 19.67 25.30
CA GLN A 183 0.66 18.49 25.98
C GLN A 183 -0.34 17.40 26.36
N ILE A 184 -1.61 17.52 25.96
CA ILE A 184 -2.64 16.50 26.12
C ILE A 184 -2.26 15.25 25.32
N GLY A 185 -2.35 14.10 25.97
CA GLY A 185 -2.23 12.79 25.34
C GLY A 185 -3.56 12.39 24.71
N VAL A 186 -3.51 11.91 23.47
CA VAL A 186 -4.65 11.36 22.72
C VAL A 186 -4.26 10.00 22.16
N ILE A 187 -5.24 9.13 21.97
CA ILE A 187 -5.05 7.75 21.49
C ILE A 187 -5.59 7.64 20.07
N GLY A 188 -4.68 7.26 19.16
CA GLY A 188 -5.01 7.04 17.76
C GLY A 188 -5.30 8.30 16.97
N GLN A 189 -5.49 8.12 15.67
CA GLN A 189 -5.75 9.21 14.74
C GLN A 189 -7.11 9.88 15.01
N LYS A 190 -8.12 9.10 15.44
CA LYS A 190 -9.48 9.60 15.69
C LYS A 190 -9.46 10.70 16.76
N GLU A 191 -8.88 10.42 17.92
CA GLU A 191 -8.83 11.41 19.01
C GLU A 191 -7.93 12.60 18.66
N ALA A 192 -6.86 12.38 17.87
CA ALA A 192 -6.03 13.49 17.38
C ALA A 192 -6.80 14.44 16.44
N VAL A 193 -7.65 13.90 15.55
CA VAL A 193 -8.51 14.71 14.69
C VAL A 193 -9.56 15.44 15.51
N GLU A 194 -10.23 14.78 16.45
CA GLU A 194 -11.21 15.41 17.35
C GLU A 194 -10.56 16.53 18.17
N HIS A 195 -9.35 16.31 18.69
CA HIS A 195 -8.56 17.32 19.39
C HIS A 195 -8.20 18.51 18.50
N ALA A 196 -7.72 18.25 17.28
CA ALA A 196 -7.37 19.30 16.32
C ALA A 196 -8.59 20.14 15.93
N GLN A 197 -9.76 19.52 15.75
CA GLN A 197 -11.02 20.22 15.46
C GLN A 197 -11.48 21.08 16.64
N ALA A 198 -11.37 20.57 17.87
CA ALA A 198 -11.79 21.30 19.07
C ALA A 198 -10.85 22.44 19.45
N THR A 199 -9.54 22.31 19.18
CA THR A 199 -8.52 23.21 19.70
C THR A 199 -7.74 24.00 18.64
N GLY A 200 -7.81 23.58 17.37
CA GLY A 200 -6.94 24.10 16.30
C GLY A 200 -5.51 23.58 16.34
N HIS A 201 -5.16 22.68 17.27
CA HIS A 201 -3.80 22.15 17.39
C HIS A 201 -3.56 20.99 16.42
N VAL A 202 -2.56 21.12 15.53
CA VAL A 202 -2.22 20.09 14.53
C VAL A 202 -0.83 19.47 14.73
N ASN A 203 -0.06 19.93 15.71
CA ASN A 203 1.26 19.39 16.02
C ASN A 203 1.13 18.23 17.01
N PHE A 204 1.29 16.98 16.54
CA PHE A 204 1.27 15.78 17.36
C PHE A 204 2.58 15.01 17.22
N GLN A 205 3.05 14.44 18.33
CA GLN A 205 4.22 13.56 18.35
C GLN A 205 3.84 12.25 19.02
N GLU A 206 4.22 11.13 18.41
CA GLU A 206 4.08 9.82 19.05
C GLU A 206 5.02 9.74 20.25
N TYR A 207 4.52 9.22 21.37
CA TYR A 207 5.31 8.97 22.57
C TYR A 207 5.02 7.58 23.11
N LYS A 208 6.00 6.98 23.79
CA LYS A 208 5.91 5.69 24.46
C LYS A 208 5.90 5.88 25.97
#